data_AF-A0A388TE39-F1
#
_entry.id   AF-A0A388TE39-F1
#
_cell.length_a   1.000
_cell.length_b   1.000
_cell.length_c   1.000
_cell.angle_alpha   90.00
_cell.angle_beta   90.00
_cell.angle_gamma   90.00
#
_symmetry.space_group_name_H-M   'P 1'
#
loop_
_entity.id
_entity.type
_entity.pdbx_description
1 polymer ?
#
loop_
_entity_poly.entity_id
_entity_poly.type
_entity_poly.pdbx_seq_one_letter_code
_entity_poly.pdbx_strand_id
1 'polypeptide(L)'
;FTIMLTLAIFGCSKTAVGTGSGGGSSGGGGGGGGGNTPRTFSVQGQIGLTGVGGIIIQAHEQFIVSIYSFKDEAELTNVNIEYYALDNSYKIAGIPAGDVYVIKAVKQGLTLSALVWGAAGETKTVNLSPISTVAAEIVSANPVVQATLEAANENTDMGVVETILNDIVEYYTNDSAALDELTASVNAGNLNAADLPAAVLDGVNDTVANESRTLTTAVYPAGTGTVEPNGGVYLRGTRLRLTAVPSDGYEFQNWSSGGSNPLEIELTNSVTNVIANFGIVSNYTAPNTFTAQGVIAFKEAGGMSTQALTEQRKIKVSSFKTGGNFDFVRVKLNGDNTYTVANLPLGEVCVIEVVRGGRAKLKNLVWGTADGEIKTADLTPTSTITVAVLLAGGN
;
A
#
# COMPACT_ATOMS: atom_id res chain seq x y z
N PHE A 1 -3.78 19.73 -44.62
CA PHE A 1 -3.78 18.35 -44.11
C PHE A 1 -2.34 17.94 -43.85
N THR A 2 -1.80 18.38 -42.71
CA THR A 2 -0.50 17.94 -42.25
C THR A 2 -0.80 16.85 -41.22
N ILE A 3 -0.66 15.59 -41.60
CA ILE A 3 -0.66 14.47 -40.67
C ILE A 3 0.66 14.60 -39.89
N MET A 4 0.62 15.35 -38.79
CA MET A 4 1.65 15.28 -37.75
C MET A 4 1.35 14.00 -36.97
N LEU A 5 2.00 12.91 -37.40
CA LEU A 5 2.05 11.66 -36.65
C LEU A 5 2.83 11.97 -35.36
N THR A 6 2.13 12.36 -34.30
CA THR A 6 2.72 12.70 -33.00
C THR A 6 3.00 11.40 -32.23
N LEU A 7 3.99 10.65 -32.70
CA LEU A 7 4.61 9.56 -31.95
C LEU A 7 5.50 10.19 -30.87
N ALA A 8 4.95 10.43 -29.68
CA ALA A 8 5.69 10.46 -28.42
C ALA A 8 4.74 10.76 -27.24
N ILE A 9 4.33 9.71 -26.52
CA ILE A 9 4.04 9.86 -25.08
C ILE A 9 4.92 8.90 -24.26
N PHE A 10 5.41 7.80 -24.85
CA PHE A 10 6.49 7.00 -24.26
C PHE A 10 7.52 6.61 -25.33
N GLY A 11 8.63 7.35 -25.37
CA GLY A 11 9.78 7.00 -26.20
C GLY A 11 10.51 5.81 -25.61
N CYS A 12 10.25 4.61 -26.11
CA CYS A 12 10.94 3.39 -25.73
C CYS A 12 12.40 3.45 -26.23
N SER A 13 13.37 3.82 -25.38
CA SER A 13 14.78 3.58 -25.68
C SER A 13 15.22 2.24 -25.08
N LYS A 14 15.17 1.17 -25.87
CA LYS A 14 15.97 -0.04 -25.61
C LYS A 14 17.45 0.32 -25.78
N THR A 15 18.20 0.39 -24.68
CA THR A 15 19.67 0.48 -24.76
C THR A 15 20.25 -0.84 -25.28
N ALA A 16 20.77 -0.80 -26.50
CA ALA A 16 21.73 -1.79 -26.98
C ALA A 16 23.07 -1.57 -26.26
N VAL A 17 23.59 -2.63 -25.64
CA VAL A 17 24.94 -2.67 -25.06
C VAL A 17 25.96 -2.60 -26.20
N GLY A 18 26.58 -1.44 -26.38
CA GLY A 18 27.69 -1.22 -27.30
C GLY A 18 28.98 -0.98 -26.55
N THR A 19 29.85 -1.98 -26.50
CA THR A 19 31.24 -1.86 -26.05
C THR A 19 32.02 -0.94 -26.98
N GLY A 20 32.60 0.15 -26.47
CA GLY A 20 33.43 1.07 -27.25
C GLY A 20 34.38 1.88 -26.37
N SER A 21 35.66 1.57 -26.49
CA SER A 21 36.80 2.21 -25.82
C SER A 21 37.19 3.55 -26.47
N GLY A 22 37.60 4.54 -25.67
CA GLY A 22 38.71 5.44 -26.02
C GLY A 22 38.43 6.96 -26.07
N GLY A 23 38.93 7.67 -25.05
CA GLY A 23 39.80 8.85 -25.23
C GLY A 23 39.21 10.27 -25.35
N GLY A 24 39.54 11.13 -24.37
CA GLY A 24 40.06 12.48 -24.66
C GLY A 24 39.29 13.74 -24.24
N SER A 25 39.79 14.34 -23.14
CA SER A 25 40.04 15.78 -22.91
C SER A 25 38.96 16.80 -22.45
N SER A 26 39.18 17.24 -21.21
CA SER A 26 39.12 18.58 -20.59
C SER A 26 38.34 19.75 -21.23
N GLY A 27 37.46 20.35 -20.41
CA GLY A 27 37.02 21.75 -20.50
C GLY A 27 36.09 22.09 -19.35
N GLY A 28 36.56 22.87 -18.37
CA GLY A 28 35.80 23.24 -17.17
C GLY A 28 34.78 24.37 -17.40
N GLY A 29 33.77 24.41 -16.54
CA GLY A 29 32.80 25.50 -16.42
C GLY A 29 31.64 25.09 -15.52
N GLY A 30 31.62 25.60 -14.29
CA GLY A 30 30.65 25.26 -13.26
C GLY A 30 29.22 25.73 -13.57
N GLY A 31 28.29 24.84 -13.27
CA GLY A 31 26.84 25.04 -13.27
C GLY A 31 26.20 23.71 -12.87
N GLY A 32 26.06 23.48 -11.57
CA GLY A 32 25.50 22.24 -11.01
C GLY A 32 24.02 22.10 -11.35
N GLY A 33 23.71 21.67 -12.56
CA GLY A 33 22.37 21.28 -12.96
C GLY A 33 22.11 19.83 -12.54
N GLY A 34 21.12 19.63 -11.68
CA GLY A 34 20.68 18.32 -11.19
C GLY A 34 20.30 17.39 -12.33
N GLY A 35 21.28 16.64 -12.83
CA GLY A 35 21.08 15.57 -13.79
C GLY A 35 20.59 14.30 -13.10
N ASN A 36 20.19 13.32 -13.91
CA ASN A 36 19.82 12.01 -13.42
C ASN A 36 21.01 11.36 -12.69
N THR A 37 20.75 10.86 -11.49
CA THR A 37 21.64 9.91 -10.81
C THR A 37 21.44 8.50 -11.40
N PRO A 38 22.32 7.53 -11.07
CA PRO A 38 22.11 6.12 -11.45
C PRO A 38 20.85 5.47 -10.88
N ARG A 39 20.04 6.19 -10.09
CA ARG A 39 18.80 5.69 -9.47
C ARG A 39 17.57 6.55 -9.75
N THR A 40 17.72 7.59 -10.56
CA THR A 40 16.63 8.55 -10.82
C THR A 40 16.46 8.79 -12.31
N PHE A 41 15.27 9.20 -12.70
CA PHE A 41 14.94 9.65 -14.04
C PHE A 41 14.40 11.09 -14.00
N SER A 42 14.23 11.67 -15.18
CA SER A 42 13.68 13.02 -15.37
C SER A 42 12.48 12.97 -16.30
N VAL A 43 11.60 13.95 -16.14
CA VAL A 43 10.45 14.18 -17.02
C VAL A 43 10.46 15.62 -17.47
N GLN A 44 10.11 15.86 -18.71
CA GLN A 44 9.89 17.19 -19.26
C GLN A 44 8.66 17.20 -20.15
N GLY A 45 8.09 18.35 -20.42
CA GLY A 45 6.98 18.47 -21.36
C GLY A 45 6.35 19.83 -21.36
N GLN A 46 5.22 19.95 -22.05
CA GLN A 46 4.43 21.16 -22.09
C GLN A 46 3.16 21.00 -21.24
N ILE A 47 2.69 22.13 -20.71
CA ILE A 47 1.41 22.25 -19.99
C ILE A 47 0.42 22.97 -20.91
N GLY A 48 -0.70 22.30 -21.19
CA GLY A 48 -1.70 22.77 -22.14
C GLY A 48 -1.54 22.20 -23.54
N LEU A 49 -2.50 22.51 -24.42
CA LEU A 49 -2.58 21.96 -25.78
C LEU A 49 -2.12 23.00 -26.80
N THR A 50 -0.82 23.08 -27.06
CA THR A 50 -0.35 23.62 -28.34
C THR A 50 -0.32 22.49 -29.37
N GLY A 51 -1.48 22.16 -29.98
CA GLY A 51 -1.46 21.29 -31.16
C GLY A 51 -2.75 20.67 -31.68
N VAL A 52 -3.77 20.40 -30.84
CA VAL A 52 -5.02 19.76 -31.30
C VAL A 52 -6.22 20.48 -30.67
N GLY A 53 -7.12 21.01 -31.50
CA GLY A 53 -8.44 21.52 -31.08
C GLY A 53 -8.54 22.92 -30.47
N GLY A 54 -7.45 23.69 -30.35
CA GLY A 54 -7.56 25.11 -29.96
C GLY A 54 -7.91 25.39 -28.49
N ILE A 55 -7.65 24.45 -27.57
CA ILE A 55 -7.72 24.71 -26.13
C ILE A 55 -6.54 25.63 -25.73
N ILE A 56 -6.80 26.94 -25.64
CA ILE A 56 -5.84 27.93 -25.13
C ILE A 56 -6.18 28.21 -23.66
N ILE A 57 -5.43 27.61 -22.73
CA ILE A 57 -5.46 28.09 -21.34
C ILE A 57 -4.63 29.39 -21.34
N GLN A 58 -5.27 30.55 -21.14
CA GLN A 58 -4.59 31.85 -21.17
C GLN A 58 -3.40 31.87 -20.21
N ALA A 59 -2.19 31.96 -20.77
CA ALA A 59 -0.93 32.03 -20.05
C ALA A 59 -0.73 33.44 -19.48
N HIS A 60 -1.24 33.69 -18.28
CA HIS A 60 -0.94 34.92 -17.53
C HIS A 60 -0.67 34.69 -16.03
N GLU A 61 -0.83 33.46 -15.53
CA GLU A 61 -0.46 33.05 -14.16
C GLU A 61 0.23 31.69 -14.16
N GLN A 62 1.22 31.51 -13.28
CA GLN A 62 2.10 30.34 -13.24
C GLN A 62 1.33 29.10 -12.74
N PHE A 63 1.50 27.96 -13.44
CA PHE A 63 1.08 26.66 -12.90
C PHE A 63 1.96 26.27 -11.72
N ILE A 64 1.36 25.64 -10.72
CA ILE A 64 2.10 24.92 -9.68
C ILE A 64 2.25 23.48 -10.15
N VAL A 65 3.49 23.05 -10.38
CA VAL A 65 3.81 21.69 -10.79
C VAL A 65 4.29 20.91 -9.58
N SER A 66 3.63 19.79 -9.29
CA SER A 66 3.96 18.86 -8.22
C SER A 66 3.98 17.43 -8.76
N ILE A 67 4.62 16.52 -8.04
CA ILE A 67 4.67 15.10 -8.38
C ILE A 67 4.40 14.26 -7.14
N TYR A 68 3.57 13.23 -7.30
CA TYR A 68 3.10 12.38 -6.23
C TYR A 68 3.42 10.92 -6.56
N SER A 69 3.78 10.14 -5.55
CA SER A 69 3.80 8.68 -5.66
C SER A 69 2.40 8.17 -5.93
N PHE A 70 2.25 7.26 -6.90
CA PHE A 70 0.94 6.67 -7.20
C PHE A 70 0.44 5.78 -6.06
N LYS A 71 1.35 5.11 -5.35
CA LYS A 71 1.03 4.06 -4.38
C LYS A 71 0.47 4.57 -3.05
N ASP A 72 0.99 5.68 -2.56
CA ASP A 72 0.65 6.25 -1.25
C ASP A 72 0.23 7.73 -1.33
N GLU A 73 0.12 8.27 -2.56
CA GLU A 73 -0.25 9.66 -2.85
C GLU A 73 0.66 10.70 -2.19
N ALA A 74 1.86 10.30 -1.72
CA ALA A 74 2.79 11.18 -1.07
C ALA A 74 3.45 12.12 -2.09
N GLU A 75 3.50 13.42 -1.80
CA GLU A 75 4.22 14.39 -2.62
C GLU A 75 5.73 14.17 -2.52
N LEU A 76 6.41 14.11 -3.66
CA LEU A 76 7.87 14.05 -3.71
C LEU A 76 8.43 15.46 -3.52
N THR A 77 8.98 15.73 -2.34
CA THR A 77 9.61 17.02 -2.03
C THR A 77 11.09 17.10 -2.42
N ASN A 78 11.72 15.95 -2.68
CA ASN A 78 13.16 15.83 -2.95
C ASN A 78 13.47 15.71 -4.45
N VAL A 79 12.75 16.47 -5.27
CA VAL A 79 12.95 16.57 -6.73
C VAL A 79 13.20 18.02 -7.12
N ASN A 80 13.91 18.23 -8.23
CA ASN A 80 14.09 19.57 -8.79
C ASN A 80 12.99 19.83 -9.82
N ILE A 81 12.11 20.79 -9.56
CA ILE A 81 11.00 21.18 -10.43
C ILE A 81 11.28 22.57 -11.00
N GLU A 82 11.31 22.66 -12.32
CA GLU A 82 11.49 23.90 -13.07
C GLU A 82 10.26 24.10 -13.96
N TYR A 83 9.66 25.29 -13.91
CA TYR A 83 8.57 25.70 -14.78
C TYR A 83 8.94 26.95 -15.56
N TYR A 84 8.74 26.90 -16.87
CA TYR A 84 9.09 27.94 -17.82
C TYR A 84 7.81 28.56 -18.36
N ALA A 85 7.41 29.71 -17.80
CA ALA A 85 6.14 30.35 -18.12
C ALA A 85 6.03 30.91 -19.56
N LEU A 86 7.15 31.10 -20.26
CA LEU A 86 7.15 31.68 -21.61
C LEU A 86 6.64 30.70 -22.68
N ASP A 87 6.94 29.42 -22.51
CA ASP A 87 6.56 28.34 -23.44
C ASP A 87 5.67 27.28 -22.79
N ASN A 88 5.21 27.55 -21.57
CA ASN A 88 4.47 26.63 -20.69
C ASN A 88 5.15 25.26 -20.57
N SER A 89 6.49 25.21 -20.60
CA SER A 89 7.21 23.96 -20.42
C SER A 89 7.57 23.73 -18.96
N TYR A 90 7.81 22.48 -18.61
CA TYR A 90 8.25 22.08 -17.28
C TYR A 90 9.33 20.99 -17.38
N LYS A 91 10.12 20.89 -16.32
CA LYS A 91 11.11 19.83 -16.12
C LYS A 91 11.11 19.41 -14.66
N ILE A 92 11.07 18.11 -14.43
CA ILE A 92 11.21 17.48 -13.11
C ILE A 92 12.41 16.54 -13.18
N ALA A 93 13.40 16.75 -12.33
CA ALA A 93 14.59 15.91 -12.25
C ALA A 93 14.75 15.29 -10.85
N GLY A 94 15.37 14.11 -10.81
CA GLY A 94 15.61 13.39 -9.55
C GLY A 94 14.45 12.48 -9.11
N ILE A 95 13.55 12.12 -10.01
CA ILE A 95 12.43 11.21 -9.71
C ILE A 95 13.00 9.80 -9.52
N PRO A 96 12.74 9.10 -8.40
CA PRO A 96 13.26 7.75 -8.20
C PRO A 96 12.75 6.78 -9.28
N ALA A 97 13.66 6.03 -9.89
CA ALA A 97 13.29 5.03 -10.89
C ALA A 97 12.66 3.80 -10.22
N GLY A 98 11.78 3.13 -10.96
CA GLY A 98 11.16 1.88 -10.54
C GLY A 98 9.90 2.00 -9.70
N ASP A 99 9.27 3.17 -9.64
CA ASP A 99 7.90 3.31 -9.15
C ASP A 99 7.08 4.11 -10.18
N VAL A 100 5.77 4.17 -9.97
CA VAL A 100 4.82 4.97 -10.75
C VAL A 100 4.47 6.25 -9.99
N TYR A 101 4.37 7.35 -10.73
CA TYR A 101 4.08 8.68 -10.20
C TYR A 101 2.97 9.37 -10.98
N VAL A 102 2.34 10.35 -10.35
CA VAL A 102 1.38 11.27 -10.96
C VAL A 102 1.97 12.67 -10.91
N ILE A 103 2.21 13.27 -12.08
CA ILE A 103 2.55 14.69 -12.19
C ILE A 103 1.25 15.46 -12.20
N LYS A 104 1.15 16.53 -11.40
CA LYS A 104 0.00 17.44 -11.36
C LYS A 104 0.44 18.87 -11.67
N ALA A 105 -0.29 19.56 -12.53
CA ALA A 105 -0.17 20.99 -12.77
C ALA A 105 -1.48 21.68 -12.38
N VAL A 106 -1.43 22.54 -11.37
CA VAL A 106 -2.62 23.18 -10.78
C VAL A 106 -2.64 24.68 -11.08
N LYS A 107 -3.80 25.19 -11.48
CA LYS A 107 -4.07 26.63 -11.69
C LYS A 107 -5.53 26.96 -11.43
N GLN A 108 -5.82 27.86 -10.48
CA GLN A 108 -7.15 28.42 -10.23
C GLN A 108 -8.31 27.39 -10.25
N GLY A 109 -8.11 26.21 -9.65
CA GLY A 109 -9.13 25.14 -9.62
C GLY A 109 -9.06 24.12 -10.76
N LEU A 110 -8.31 24.39 -11.83
CA LEU A 110 -7.96 23.40 -12.84
C LEU A 110 -6.76 22.57 -12.37
N THR A 111 -6.88 21.24 -12.44
CA THR A 111 -5.78 20.31 -12.22
C THR A 111 -5.60 19.47 -13.48
N LEU A 112 -4.40 19.53 -14.06
CA LEU A 112 -3.98 18.64 -15.13
C LEU A 112 -3.06 17.57 -14.57
N SER A 113 -3.23 16.33 -14.98
CA SER A 113 -2.46 15.20 -14.49
C SER A 113 -1.91 14.32 -15.61
N ALA A 114 -0.84 13.59 -15.33
CA ALA A 114 -0.37 12.48 -16.16
C ALA A 114 0.36 11.45 -15.30
N LEU A 115 0.22 10.18 -15.69
CA LEU A 115 1.01 9.09 -15.12
C LEU A 115 2.41 9.06 -15.72
N VAL A 116 3.40 8.73 -14.89
CA VAL A 116 4.79 8.59 -15.34
C VAL A 116 5.56 7.55 -14.54
N TRP A 117 6.49 6.87 -15.20
CA TRP A 117 7.45 5.91 -14.67
C TRP A 117 8.67 5.96 -15.59
N GLY A 118 9.85 5.51 -15.16
CA GLY A 118 11.03 5.53 -16.02
C GLY A 118 12.19 4.71 -15.48
N ALA A 119 13.10 4.35 -16.39
CA ALA A 119 14.36 3.72 -16.04
C ALA A 119 15.38 4.74 -15.54
N ALA A 120 16.30 4.32 -14.68
CA ALA A 120 17.33 5.22 -14.16
C ALA A 120 18.19 5.81 -15.30
N GLY A 121 18.43 7.12 -15.25
CA GLY A 121 19.13 7.84 -16.30
C GLY A 121 18.24 8.34 -17.44
N GLU A 122 17.01 7.86 -17.56
CA GLU A 122 16.09 8.23 -18.64
C GLU A 122 15.54 9.66 -18.49
N THR A 123 15.28 10.33 -19.62
CA THR A 123 14.47 11.57 -19.64
C THR A 123 13.26 11.35 -20.53
N LYS A 124 12.06 11.35 -19.94
CA LYS A 124 10.80 11.17 -20.66
C LYS A 124 10.16 12.50 -21.04
N THR A 125 9.45 12.50 -22.17
CA THR A 125 8.62 13.64 -22.59
C THR A 125 7.16 13.31 -22.33
N VAL A 126 6.53 14.03 -21.40
CA VAL A 126 5.12 13.81 -20.99
C VAL A 126 4.41 15.16 -20.97
N ASN A 127 3.40 15.33 -21.81
CA ASN A 127 2.62 16.56 -21.84
C ASN A 127 1.46 16.49 -20.85
N LEU A 128 1.22 17.58 -20.12
CA LEU A 128 0.08 17.73 -19.22
C LEU A 128 -1.05 18.40 -19.97
N SER A 129 -2.14 17.67 -20.19
CA SER A 129 -3.30 18.11 -20.96
C SER A 129 -4.60 17.56 -20.37
N PRO A 130 -5.77 18.08 -20.79
CA PRO A 130 -7.04 17.46 -20.44
C PRO A 130 -7.10 15.96 -20.80
N ILE A 131 -6.55 15.58 -21.95
CA ILE A 131 -6.54 14.19 -22.42
C ILE A 131 -5.67 13.32 -21.51
N SER A 132 -4.45 13.76 -21.15
CA SER A 132 -3.60 13.00 -20.24
C SER A 132 -4.21 12.86 -18.85
N THR A 133 -4.97 13.87 -18.41
CA THR A 133 -5.66 13.88 -17.13
C THR A 133 -6.74 12.81 -17.12
N VAL A 134 -7.62 12.85 -18.12
CA VAL A 134 -8.68 11.86 -18.29
C VAL A 134 -8.11 10.45 -18.46
N ALA A 135 -7.02 10.29 -19.22
CA ALA A 135 -6.36 9.01 -19.38
C ALA A 135 -5.83 8.46 -18.04
N ALA A 136 -5.22 9.30 -17.20
CA ALA A 136 -4.78 8.90 -15.87
C ALA A 136 -5.96 8.51 -14.97
N GLU A 137 -7.09 9.22 -15.04
CA GLU A 137 -8.32 8.91 -14.28
C GLU A 137 -8.93 7.56 -14.71
N ILE A 138 -8.99 7.25 -16.01
CA ILE A 138 -9.49 5.96 -16.50
C ILE A 138 -8.65 4.81 -15.97
N VAL A 139 -7.35 4.94 -16.19
CA VAL A 139 -6.38 3.90 -15.93
C VAL A 139 -6.35 3.61 -14.43
N SER A 140 -6.47 4.64 -13.59
CA SER A 140 -6.56 4.50 -12.14
C SER A 140 -7.92 3.97 -11.65
N ALA A 141 -9.01 4.17 -12.40
CA ALA A 141 -10.33 3.63 -12.06
C ALA A 141 -10.47 2.13 -12.36
N ASN A 142 -9.65 1.55 -13.25
CA ASN A 142 -9.69 0.11 -13.53
C ASN A 142 -8.88 -0.67 -12.47
N PRO A 143 -9.50 -1.60 -11.72
CA PRO A 143 -8.85 -2.25 -10.57
C PRO A 143 -7.65 -3.13 -10.95
N VAL A 144 -7.65 -3.75 -12.14
CA VAL A 144 -6.52 -4.58 -12.59
C VAL A 144 -5.32 -3.71 -12.96
N VAL A 145 -5.60 -2.58 -13.61
CA VAL A 145 -4.56 -1.63 -13.99
C VAL A 145 -4.01 -0.94 -12.76
N GLN A 146 -4.87 -0.53 -11.82
CA GLN A 146 -4.47 0.03 -10.53
C GLN A 146 -3.55 -0.94 -9.77
N ALA A 147 -3.94 -2.21 -9.61
CA ALA A 147 -3.10 -3.21 -8.94
C ALA A 147 -1.75 -3.40 -9.63
N THR A 148 -1.72 -3.28 -10.97
CA THR A 148 -0.47 -3.31 -11.75
C THR A 148 0.42 -2.12 -11.46
N LEU A 149 -0.14 -0.92 -11.44
CA LEU A 149 0.60 0.32 -11.18
C LEU A 149 1.16 0.36 -9.75
N GLU A 150 0.39 -0.10 -8.76
CA GLU A 150 0.82 -0.17 -7.35
C GLU A 150 1.92 -1.20 -7.11
N ALA A 151 1.94 -2.26 -7.94
CA ALA A 151 2.91 -3.35 -7.84
C ALA A 151 4.14 -3.17 -8.75
N ALA A 152 4.12 -2.18 -9.64
CA ALA A 152 5.18 -1.94 -10.60
C ALA A 152 6.51 -1.68 -9.90
N ASN A 153 7.58 -2.21 -10.50
CA ASN A 153 8.96 -1.96 -10.11
C ASN A 153 9.82 -1.60 -11.34
N GLU A 154 11.11 -1.32 -11.16
CA GLU A 154 12.06 -0.95 -12.25
C GLU A 154 12.12 -1.95 -13.41
N ASN A 155 11.69 -3.18 -13.18
CA ASN A 155 11.71 -4.24 -14.18
C ASN A 155 10.32 -4.64 -14.69
N THR A 156 9.26 -3.98 -14.24
CA THR A 156 7.89 -4.25 -14.70
C THR A 156 7.72 -3.77 -16.14
N ASP A 157 7.19 -4.63 -17.00
CA ASP A 157 6.84 -4.24 -18.37
C ASP A 157 5.52 -3.45 -18.36
N MET A 158 5.65 -2.14 -18.56
CA MET A 158 4.52 -1.20 -18.61
C MET A 158 3.86 -1.10 -19.99
N GLY A 159 4.29 -1.91 -20.96
CA GLY A 159 3.85 -1.80 -22.35
C GLY A 159 2.33 -1.88 -22.55
N VAL A 160 1.62 -2.70 -21.77
CA VAL A 160 0.14 -2.77 -21.84
C VAL A 160 -0.50 -1.46 -21.37
N VAL A 161 0.02 -0.86 -20.29
CA VAL A 161 -0.47 0.44 -19.80
C VAL A 161 -0.14 1.55 -20.81
N GLU A 162 1.04 1.51 -21.44
CA GLU A 162 1.41 2.43 -22.53
C GLU A 162 0.42 2.33 -23.70
N THR A 163 0.05 1.11 -24.12
CA THR A 163 -0.97 0.91 -25.15
C THR A 163 -2.30 1.52 -24.76
N ILE A 164 -2.81 1.23 -23.56
CA ILE A 164 -4.08 1.79 -23.07
C ILE A 164 -4.06 3.33 -23.11
N LEU A 165 -3.00 3.95 -22.60
CA LEU A 165 -2.85 5.41 -22.60
C LEU A 165 -2.82 5.99 -24.03
N ASN A 166 -2.11 5.32 -24.95
CA ASN A 166 -2.01 5.75 -26.34
C ASN A 166 -3.35 5.62 -27.08
N ASP A 167 -4.09 4.53 -26.86
CA ASP A 167 -5.40 4.31 -27.48
C ASP A 167 -6.41 5.41 -27.08
N ILE A 168 -6.40 5.81 -25.80
CA ILE A 168 -7.23 6.93 -25.29
C ILE A 168 -6.83 8.24 -25.99
N VAL A 169 -5.52 8.51 -26.11
CA VAL A 169 -5.03 9.73 -26.76
C VAL A 169 -5.38 9.75 -28.26
N GLU A 170 -5.24 8.61 -28.94
CA GLU A 170 -5.58 8.49 -30.35
C GLU A 170 -7.09 8.73 -30.58
N TYR A 171 -7.95 8.19 -29.72
CA TYR A 171 -9.39 8.42 -29.77
C TYR A 171 -9.72 9.92 -29.76
N TYR A 172 -9.25 10.66 -28.75
CA TYR A 172 -9.51 12.10 -28.63
C TYR A 172 -8.85 12.94 -29.71
N THR A 173 -7.75 12.45 -30.29
CA THR A 173 -7.07 13.14 -31.40
C THR A 173 -7.88 13.03 -32.70
N ASN A 174 -8.59 11.91 -32.89
CA ASN A 174 -9.32 11.61 -34.13
C ASN A 174 -10.82 11.93 -34.06
N ASP A 175 -11.37 12.15 -32.86
CA ASP A 175 -12.77 12.50 -32.64
C ASP A 175 -12.90 13.97 -32.16
N SER A 176 -13.19 14.87 -33.10
CA SER A 176 -13.35 16.29 -32.79
C SER A 176 -14.54 16.59 -31.88
N ALA A 177 -15.61 15.79 -31.92
CA ALA A 177 -16.78 16.00 -31.08
C ALA A 177 -16.47 15.65 -29.62
N ALA A 178 -15.80 14.52 -29.40
CA ALA A 178 -15.32 14.15 -28.07
C ALA A 178 -14.32 15.17 -27.50
N LEU A 179 -13.50 15.77 -28.36
CA LEU A 179 -12.58 16.83 -27.97
C LEU A 179 -13.31 18.12 -27.56
N ASP A 180 -14.40 18.48 -28.24
CA ASP A 180 -15.24 19.63 -27.88
C ASP A 180 -15.95 19.42 -26.53
N GLU A 181 -16.47 18.22 -26.27
CA GLU A 181 -17.07 17.85 -24.97
C GLU A 181 -16.04 17.91 -23.84
N LEU A 182 -14.85 17.35 -24.06
CA LEU A 182 -13.75 17.44 -23.11
C LEU A 182 -13.37 18.90 -22.82
N THR A 183 -13.34 19.74 -23.86
CA THR A 183 -13.10 21.19 -23.71
C THR A 183 -14.15 21.86 -22.82
N ALA A 184 -15.42 21.48 -22.96
CA ALA A 184 -16.49 22.00 -22.11
C ALA A 184 -16.31 21.58 -20.64
N SER A 185 -15.98 20.31 -20.37
CA SER A 185 -15.71 19.82 -19.02
C SER A 185 -14.49 20.49 -18.37
N VAL A 186 -13.42 20.77 -19.14
CA VAL A 186 -12.26 21.55 -18.68
C VAL A 186 -12.69 22.94 -18.21
N ASN A 187 -13.47 23.65 -19.03
CA ASN A 187 -13.92 24.99 -18.71
C ASN A 187 -14.89 25.03 -17.51
N ALA A 188 -15.63 23.94 -17.29
CA ALA A 188 -16.51 23.77 -16.13
C ALA A 188 -15.77 23.32 -14.86
N GLY A 189 -14.50 22.89 -14.96
CA GLY A 189 -13.72 22.36 -13.84
C GLY A 189 -14.14 20.96 -13.38
N ASN A 190 -14.80 20.17 -14.23
CA ASN A 190 -15.38 18.86 -13.88
C ASN A 190 -14.66 17.67 -14.53
N LEU A 191 -13.34 17.76 -14.75
CA LEU A 191 -12.58 16.66 -15.36
C LEU A 191 -12.68 15.38 -14.50
N ASN A 192 -13.44 14.39 -14.96
CA ASN A 192 -13.53 13.08 -14.32
C ASN A 192 -13.76 11.99 -15.39
N ALA A 193 -13.50 10.72 -15.03
CA ALA A 193 -13.64 9.59 -15.94
C ALA A 193 -15.08 9.27 -16.37
N ALA A 194 -16.12 9.86 -15.76
CA ALA A 194 -17.51 9.61 -16.15
C ALA A 194 -17.90 10.33 -17.46
N ASP A 195 -17.10 11.31 -17.90
CA ASP A 195 -17.32 12.08 -19.13
C ASP A 195 -16.76 11.37 -20.39
N LEU A 196 -16.48 10.07 -20.29
CA LEU A 196 -15.85 9.30 -21.35
C LEU A 196 -16.84 8.61 -22.27
N PRO A 197 -16.55 8.56 -23.59
CA PRO A 197 -17.33 7.77 -24.51
C PRO A 197 -17.26 6.28 -24.14
N ALA A 198 -18.41 5.62 -24.10
CA ALA A 198 -18.50 4.19 -23.78
C ALA A 198 -17.61 3.32 -24.66
N ALA A 199 -17.40 3.71 -25.93
CA ALA A 199 -16.50 3.01 -26.85
C ALA A 199 -15.03 3.01 -26.38
N VAL A 200 -14.57 4.09 -25.74
CA VAL A 200 -13.22 4.15 -25.16
C VAL A 200 -13.15 3.20 -23.97
N LEU A 201 -14.14 3.25 -23.09
CA LEU A 201 -14.18 2.40 -21.90
C LEU A 201 -14.25 0.91 -22.26
N ASP A 202 -15.05 0.54 -23.26
CA ASP A 202 -15.14 -0.82 -23.78
C ASP A 202 -13.80 -1.29 -24.36
N GLY A 203 -13.14 -0.46 -25.19
CA GLY A 203 -11.83 -0.78 -25.73
C GLY A 203 -10.75 -0.98 -24.65
N VAL A 204 -10.75 -0.13 -23.63
CA VAL A 204 -9.85 -0.30 -22.46
C VAL A 204 -10.14 -1.60 -21.74
N ASN A 205 -11.41 -1.90 -21.46
CA ASN A 205 -11.81 -3.12 -20.76
C ASN A 205 -11.47 -4.38 -21.56
N ASP A 206 -11.62 -4.37 -22.88
CA ASP A 206 -11.25 -5.48 -23.75
C ASP A 206 -9.73 -5.72 -23.74
N THR A 207 -8.93 -4.66 -23.83
CA THR A 207 -7.47 -4.76 -23.74
C THR A 207 -7.05 -5.30 -22.37
N VAL A 208 -7.62 -4.77 -21.29
CA VAL A 208 -7.36 -5.25 -19.92
C VAL A 208 -7.74 -6.71 -19.77
N ALA A 209 -8.90 -7.14 -20.27
CA ALA A 209 -9.35 -8.52 -20.17
C ALA A 209 -8.40 -9.49 -20.90
N ASN A 210 -7.93 -9.12 -22.09
CA ASN A 210 -7.01 -9.94 -22.88
C ASN A 210 -5.59 -10.01 -22.25
N GLU A 211 -5.16 -8.93 -21.61
CA GLU A 211 -3.82 -8.85 -21.01
C GLU A 211 -3.79 -9.16 -19.50
N SER A 212 -4.93 -9.46 -18.88
CA SER A 212 -5.01 -9.85 -17.47
C SER A 212 -4.35 -11.20 -17.20
N ARG A 213 -3.61 -11.29 -16.10
CA ARG A 213 -2.92 -12.48 -15.59
C ARG A 213 -3.27 -12.68 -14.12
N THR A 214 -3.62 -13.90 -13.76
CA THR A 214 -4.04 -14.24 -12.39
C THR A 214 -2.88 -14.84 -11.60
N LEU A 215 -2.61 -14.30 -10.42
CA LEU A 215 -1.75 -14.90 -9.41
C LEU A 215 -2.61 -15.55 -8.33
N THR A 216 -2.41 -16.85 -8.11
CA THR A 216 -2.94 -17.57 -6.94
C THR A 216 -1.81 -17.93 -6.00
N THR A 217 -1.98 -17.62 -4.72
CA THR A 217 -1.03 -17.99 -3.68
C THR A 217 -1.70 -18.89 -2.63
N ALA A 218 -0.92 -19.81 -2.05
CA ALA A 218 -1.36 -20.64 -0.95
C ALA A 218 -0.23 -20.89 0.04
N VAL A 219 -0.58 -21.32 1.25
CA VAL A 219 0.37 -21.76 2.27
C VAL A 219 0.13 -23.22 2.62
N TYR A 220 1.20 -23.97 2.84
CA TYR A 220 1.12 -25.37 3.25
C TYR A 220 2.10 -25.69 4.39
N PRO A 221 1.63 -26.30 5.50
CA PRO A 221 0.22 -26.54 5.85
C PRO A 221 -0.60 -25.24 6.03
N ALA A 222 -1.93 -25.33 6.00
CA ALA A 222 -2.79 -24.16 6.22
C ALA A 222 -2.58 -23.58 7.65
N GLY A 223 -2.57 -22.25 7.78
CA GLY A 223 -2.42 -21.56 9.07
C GLY A 223 -0.98 -21.49 9.61
N THR A 224 0.02 -21.85 8.80
CA THR A 224 1.44 -21.86 9.21
C THR A 224 2.23 -20.61 8.79
N GLY A 225 1.56 -19.72 8.06
CA GLY A 225 2.13 -18.47 7.58
C GLY A 225 1.18 -17.75 6.63
N THR A 226 1.67 -16.68 6.02
CA THR A 226 0.99 -15.90 4.98
C THR A 226 1.92 -15.66 3.79
N VAL A 227 1.35 -15.22 2.66
CA VAL A 227 2.08 -14.77 1.47
C VAL A 227 1.63 -13.35 1.14
N GLU A 228 2.57 -12.45 0.89
CA GLU A 228 2.32 -11.07 0.50
C GLU A 228 2.98 -10.76 -0.85
N PRO A 229 2.26 -10.26 -1.87
CA PRO A 229 0.80 -10.15 -1.93
C PRO A 229 0.12 -11.53 -1.94
N ASN A 230 -1.10 -11.59 -1.42
CA ASN A 230 -1.90 -12.82 -1.28
C ASN A 230 -2.66 -13.21 -2.56
N GLY A 231 -2.00 -13.07 -3.73
CA GLY A 231 -2.61 -13.25 -5.04
C GLY A 231 -3.13 -11.95 -5.66
N GLY A 232 -3.94 -12.09 -6.71
CA GLY A 232 -4.58 -10.96 -7.40
C GLY A 232 -4.61 -11.13 -8.91
N VAL A 233 -5.13 -10.11 -9.60
CA VAL A 233 -5.15 -10.03 -11.06
C VAL A 233 -4.38 -8.78 -11.46
N TYR A 234 -3.43 -8.94 -12.38
CA TYR A 234 -2.52 -7.89 -12.84
C TYR A 234 -2.39 -7.97 -14.35
N LEU A 235 -1.88 -6.94 -15.00
CA LEU A 235 -1.56 -7.00 -16.41
C LEU A 235 -0.32 -7.86 -16.66
N ARG A 236 -0.25 -8.42 -17.86
CA ARG A 236 0.90 -9.19 -18.33
C ARG A 236 2.19 -8.37 -18.23
N GLY A 237 3.25 -9.01 -17.75
CA GLY A 237 4.57 -8.38 -17.58
C GLY A 237 4.77 -7.71 -16.22
N THR A 238 3.73 -7.69 -15.37
CA THR A 238 3.85 -7.26 -13.97
C THR A 238 4.86 -8.13 -13.23
N ARG A 239 5.82 -7.48 -12.54
CA ARG A 239 6.77 -8.18 -11.66
C ARG A 239 6.39 -8.00 -10.20
N LEU A 240 6.24 -9.12 -9.50
CA LEU A 240 5.82 -9.16 -8.11
C LEU A 240 6.91 -9.78 -7.23
N ARG A 241 7.13 -9.17 -6.06
CA ARG A 241 7.97 -9.70 -5.00
C ARG A 241 7.10 -10.39 -3.95
N LEU A 242 7.01 -11.70 -4.03
CA LEU A 242 6.26 -12.51 -3.07
C LEU A 242 7.10 -12.76 -1.81
N THR A 243 6.55 -12.41 -0.65
CA THR A 243 7.17 -12.64 0.66
C THR A 243 6.36 -13.66 1.44
N ALA A 244 6.97 -14.77 1.81
CA ALA A 244 6.39 -15.71 2.76
C ALA A 244 6.69 -15.25 4.18
N VAL A 245 5.66 -15.05 4.99
CA VAL A 245 5.78 -14.64 6.39
C VAL A 245 5.35 -15.82 7.27
N PRO A 246 6.28 -16.52 7.93
CA PRO A 246 5.94 -17.64 8.82
C PRO A 246 5.12 -17.15 10.02
N SER A 247 4.17 -17.97 10.47
CA SER A 247 3.54 -17.82 11.78
C SER A 247 4.48 -18.27 12.89
N ASP A 248 4.17 -17.89 14.13
CA ASP A 248 4.98 -18.28 15.28
C ASP A 248 5.19 -19.79 15.37
N GLY A 249 6.45 -20.19 15.52
CA GLY A 249 6.85 -21.60 15.57
C GLY A 249 7.03 -22.29 14.24
N TYR A 250 6.82 -21.58 13.14
CA TYR A 250 7.10 -22.04 11.80
C TYR A 250 8.26 -21.27 11.17
N GLU A 251 8.92 -21.92 10.23
CA GLU A 251 9.91 -21.31 9.36
C GLU A 251 9.58 -21.61 7.89
N PHE A 252 9.89 -20.67 7.02
CA PHE A 252 9.75 -20.87 5.59
C PHE A 252 10.74 -21.93 5.11
N GLN A 253 10.24 -22.95 4.41
CA GLN A 253 11.05 -24.03 3.85
C GLN A 253 11.40 -23.73 2.39
N ASN A 254 10.38 -23.61 1.54
CA ASN A 254 10.57 -23.37 0.11
C ASN A 254 9.26 -22.96 -0.57
N TRP A 255 9.39 -22.31 -1.73
CA TRP A 255 8.28 -22.12 -2.67
C TRP A 255 8.06 -23.38 -3.50
N SER A 256 6.84 -23.62 -3.96
CA SER A 256 6.53 -24.72 -4.90
C SER A 256 7.22 -24.57 -6.25
N SER A 257 7.50 -23.33 -6.67
CA SER A 257 8.25 -23.00 -7.89
C SER A 257 9.76 -23.04 -7.70
N GLY A 258 10.25 -23.26 -6.48
CA GLY A 258 11.65 -23.04 -6.10
C GLY A 258 12.01 -21.55 -5.96
N GLY A 259 13.24 -21.28 -5.54
CA GLY A 259 13.76 -19.94 -5.27
C GLY A 259 13.89 -19.61 -3.77
N SER A 260 14.39 -18.42 -3.47
CA SER A 260 14.51 -17.88 -2.12
C SER A 260 13.25 -17.15 -1.67
N ASN A 261 13.16 -16.83 -0.38
CA ASN A 261 12.19 -15.87 0.15
C ASN A 261 12.92 -14.55 0.46
N PRO A 262 12.48 -13.41 -0.12
CA PRO A 262 11.38 -13.23 -1.07
C PRO A 262 11.64 -13.82 -2.47
N LEU A 263 10.55 -14.12 -3.18
CA LEU A 263 10.51 -14.66 -4.54
C LEU A 263 10.05 -13.60 -5.54
N GLU A 264 10.87 -13.32 -6.54
CA GLU A 264 10.51 -12.47 -7.66
C GLU A 264 9.84 -13.31 -8.76
N ILE A 265 8.67 -12.88 -9.22
CA ILE A 265 7.96 -13.50 -10.35
C ILE A 265 7.56 -12.45 -11.39
N GLU A 266 7.49 -12.88 -12.65
CA GLU A 266 6.94 -12.10 -13.75
C GLU A 266 5.68 -12.79 -14.28
N LEU A 267 4.55 -12.07 -14.29
CA LEU A 267 3.27 -12.62 -14.72
C LEU A 267 3.18 -12.63 -16.25
N THR A 268 3.60 -13.74 -16.85
CA THR A 268 3.52 -13.96 -18.30
C THR A 268 2.38 -14.90 -18.69
N ASN A 269 2.16 -15.95 -17.88
CA ASN A 269 1.12 -16.96 -18.08
C ASN A 269 -0.24 -16.51 -17.54
N SER A 270 -1.34 -16.93 -18.20
CA SER A 270 -2.71 -16.56 -17.82
C SER A 270 -3.04 -16.83 -16.35
N VAL A 271 -2.51 -17.93 -15.80
CA VAL A 271 -2.62 -18.28 -14.38
C VAL A 271 -1.24 -18.72 -13.87
N THR A 272 -0.80 -18.12 -12.77
CA THR A 272 0.42 -18.48 -12.04
C THR A 272 0.04 -18.91 -10.63
N ASN A 273 0.41 -20.13 -10.23
CA ASN A 273 0.12 -20.66 -8.89
C ASN A 273 1.39 -20.89 -8.09
N VAL A 274 1.48 -20.30 -6.89
CA VAL A 274 2.65 -20.37 -6.01
C VAL A 274 2.24 -20.78 -4.60
N ILE A 275 2.90 -21.78 -4.04
CA ILE A 275 2.65 -22.26 -2.67
C ILE A 275 3.90 -22.01 -1.81
N ALA A 276 3.73 -21.32 -0.68
CA ALA A 276 4.75 -21.24 0.37
C ALA A 276 4.64 -22.47 1.28
N ASN A 277 5.72 -23.24 1.41
CA ASN A 277 5.79 -24.36 2.33
C ASN A 277 6.49 -23.93 3.61
N PHE A 278 5.91 -24.28 4.75
CA PHE A 278 6.47 -24.01 6.07
C PHE A 278 6.69 -25.30 6.85
N GLY A 279 7.69 -25.27 7.73
CA GLY A 279 8.05 -26.36 8.63
C GLY A 279 8.07 -25.86 10.07
N ILE A 280 7.88 -26.78 11.02
CA ILE A 280 7.99 -26.46 12.45
C ILE A 280 9.46 -26.19 12.77
N VAL A 281 9.74 -25.13 13.53
CA VAL A 281 11.07 -24.90 14.10
C VAL A 281 11.31 -25.93 15.21
N SER A 282 12.32 -26.79 15.06
CA SER A 282 12.55 -28.00 15.89
C SER A 282 12.74 -27.77 17.40
N ASN A 283 12.82 -26.53 17.87
CA ASN A 283 12.90 -26.16 19.29
C ASN A 283 11.90 -25.05 19.67
N TYR A 284 10.85 -24.87 18.87
CA TYR A 284 9.82 -23.89 19.19
C TYR A 284 9.12 -24.29 20.48
N THR A 285 9.36 -23.52 21.53
CA THR A 285 8.54 -23.56 22.73
C THR A 285 7.52 -22.44 22.59
N ALA A 286 6.30 -22.81 22.19
CA ALA A 286 5.19 -21.86 22.21
C ALA A 286 5.15 -21.20 23.60
N PRO A 287 4.91 -19.88 23.70
CA PRO A 287 4.63 -19.27 24.99
C PRO A 287 3.55 -20.11 25.66
N ASN A 288 3.85 -20.66 26.82
CA ASN A 288 2.86 -21.37 27.63
C ASN A 288 2.11 -20.38 28.54
N THR A 289 2.45 -19.10 28.45
CA THR A 289 1.88 -18.05 29.26
C THR A 289 1.58 -16.77 28.48
N PHE A 290 0.60 -16.00 28.96
CA PHE A 290 0.22 -14.68 28.47
C PHE A 290 0.30 -13.62 29.59
N THR A 291 0.28 -12.34 29.22
CA THR A 291 0.24 -11.21 30.17
C THR A 291 -1.10 -10.50 30.07
N ALA A 292 -1.81 -10.41 31.19
CA ALA A 292 -3.05 -9.64 31.31
C ALA A 292 -2.78 -8.21 31.77
N GLN A 293 -3.50 -7.25 31.20
CA GLN A 293 -3.58 -5.87 31.69
C GLN A 293 -5.04 -5.50 31.94
N GLY A 294 -5.30 -4.64 32.92
CA GLY A 294 -6.65 -4.18 33.21
C GLY A 294 -6.67 -2.97 34.15
N VAL A 295 -7.83 -2.33 34.24
CA VAL A 295 -8.08 -1.18 35.11
C VAL A 295 -8.91 -1.63 36.32
N ILE A 296 -8.57 -1.16 37.51
CA ILE A 296 -9.34 -1.42 38.72
C ILE A 296 -10.30 -0.24 38.97
N ALA A 297 -11.59 -0.47 38.76
CA ALA A 297 -12.64 0.50 39.12
C ALA A 297 -13.30 0.14 40.47
N PHE A 298 -13.61 1.13 41.31
CA PHE A 298 -14.24 0.92 42.62
C PHE A 298 -15.63 1.53 42.66
N LYS A 299 -16.57 0.87 43.36
CA LYS A 299 -17.88 1.46 43.67
C LYS A 299 -17.77 2.28 44.96
N GLU A 300 -17.97 3.58 44.85
CA GLU A 300 -18.10 4.51 45.97
C GLU A 300 -19.58 4.92 46.14
N ALA A 301 -19.90 5.57 47.26
CA ALA A 301 -21.23 6.13 47.47
C ALA A 301 -21.45 7.25 46.43
N GLY A 302 -22.13 6.92 45.33
CA GLY A 302 -22.38 7.84 44.20
C GLY A 302 -22.07 7.28 42.81
N GLY A 303 -21.40 6.14 42.67
CA GLY A 303 -21.10 5.55 41.35
C GLY A 303 -19.78 4.80 41.30
N MET A 304 -19.32 4.47 40.08
CA MET A 304 -17.96 3.96 39.88
C MET A 304 -16.94 5.11 39.89
N SER A 305 -15.82 4.91 40.57
CA SER A 305 -14.73 5.86 40.76
C SER A 305 -13.39 5.20 40.41
N THR A 306 -12.51 5.95 39.75
CA THR A 306 -11.16 5.54 39.34
C THR A 306 -10.08 6.28 40.14
N GLN A 307 -10.37 6.77 41.35
CA GLN A 307 -9.40 7.48 42.20
C GLN A 307 -8.19 6.58 42.56
N ALA A 308 -6.98 7.14 42.42
CA ALA A 308 -5.71 6.46 42.63
C ALA A 308 -5.63 5.78 44.01
N LEU A 309 -5.24 4.51 44.03
CA LEU A 309 -5.02 3.75 45.26
C LEU A 309 -3.96 4.41 46.14
N THR A 310 -4.37 5.00 47.27
CA THR A 310 -3.48 5.61 48.26
C THR A 310 -2.80 4.59 49.20
N GLU A 311 -3.19 3.31 49.15
CA GLU A 311 -2.62 2.21 49.95
C GLU A 311 -2.43 0.93 49.11
N GLN A 312 -1.32 0.21 49.32
CA GLN A 312 -1.01 -1.04 48.61
C GLN A 312 -2.04 -2.15 48.94
N ARG A 313 -2.76 -2.62 47.92
CA ARG A 313 -3.68 -3.78 48.01
C ARG A 313 -3.02 -5.03 47.43
N LYS A 314 -3.38 -6.21 47.94
CA LYS A 314 -2.90 -7.50 47.40
C LYS A 314 -3.85 -7.97 46.30
N ILE A 315 -3.30 -8.41 45.17
CA ILE A 315 -4.03 -9.10 44.10
C ILE A 315 -3.79 -10.60 44.24
N LYS A 316 -4.86 -11.38 44.21
CA LYS A 316 -4.85 -12.83 44.15
C LYS A 316 -5.25 -13.27 42.75
N VAL A 317 -4.56 -14.26 42.19
CA VAL A 317 -4.92 -14.85 40.89
C VAL A 317 -5.27 -16.33 41.10
N SER A 318 -6.28 -16.84 40.41
CA SER A 318 -6.72 -18.24 40.52
C SER A 318 -7.10 -18.81 39.14
N SER A 319 -6.65 -20.02 38.80
CA SER A 319 -7.05 -20.72 37.56
C SER A 319 -8.17 -21.72 37.84
N PHE A 320 -9.04 -21.92 36.84
CA PHE A 320 -10.12 -22.92 36.89
C PHE A 320 -9.68 -24.36 36.63
N LYS A 321 -8.58 -24.63 35.90
CA LYS A 321 -8.26 -26.00 35.44
C LYS A 321 -7.34 -26.79 36.38
N THR A 322 -6.39 -26.12 37.02
CA THR A 322 -5.35 -26.78 37.85
C THR A 322 -5.71 -26.87 39.34
N GLY A 323 -6.79 -26.23 39.80
CA GLY A 323 -7.21 -26.25 41.22
C GLY A 323 -6.20 -25.66 42.21
N GLY A 324 -5.05 -25.16 41.72
CA GLY A 324 -3.98 -24.59 42.52
C GLY A 324 -4.11 -23.07 42.66
N ASN A 325 -3.87 -22.55 43.86
CA ASN A 325 -3.46 -21.16 44.04
C ASN A 325 -2.09 -21.01 43.38
N PHE A 326 -1.96 -20.10 42.42
CA PHE A 326 -0.64 -19.69 41.95
C PHE A 326 0.00 -18.80 43.02
N ASP A 327 1.01 -19.33 43.70
CA ASP A 327 1.87 -18.52 44.55
C ASP A 327 2.80 -17.68 43.66
N PHE A 328 2.75 -16.37 43.88
CA PHE A 328 3.59 -15.33 43.27
C PHE A 328 3.44 -15.10 41.76
N VAL A 329 2.25 -14.67 41.32
CA VAL A 329 2.20 -13.83 40.13
C VAL A 329 2.82 -12.47 40.47
N ARG A 330 3.82 -12.02 39.70
CA ARG A 330 4.36 -10.66 39.83
C ARG A 330 3.30 -9.69 39.36
N VAL A 331 2.58 -9.12 40.31
CA VAL A 331 1.60 -8.07 40.06
C VAL A 331 2.29 -6.73 40.21
N LYS A 332 2.37 -5.97 39.12
CA LYS A 332 2.72 -4.55 39.19
C LYS A 332 1.42 -3.77 39.28
N LEU A 333 1.18 -3.15 40.44
CA LEU A 333 0.20 -2.07 40.55
C LEU A 333 0.89 -0.81 40.05
N ASN A 334 0.38 -0.25 38.96
CA ASN A 334 0.79 1.06 38.53
C ASN A 334 0.01 2.09 39.37
N GLY A 335 0.63 3.25 39.67
CA GLY A 335 0.03 4.30 40.51
C GLY A 335 -1.23 4.95 39.91
N ASP A 336 -1.69 4.47 38.76
CA ASP A 336 -2.82 4.92 37.95
C ASP A 336 -4.00 3.92 37.97
N ASN A 337 -4.05 3.01 38.95
CA ASN A 337 -5.07 1.95 39.08
C ASN A 337 -5.07 0.88 37.99
N THR A 338 -4.03 0.78 37.18
CA THR A 338 -3.85 -0.35 36.27
C THR A 338 -3.06 -1.48 36.93
N TYR A 339 -3.33 -2.71 36.51
CA TYR A 339 -2.53 -3.87 36.87
C TYR A 339 -1.91 -4.51 35.63
N THR A 340 -0.75 -5.11 35.81
CA THR A 340 -0.15 -6.05 34.86
C THR A 340 0.14 -7.36 35.57
N VAL A 341 -0.33 -8.45 34.99
CA VAL A 341 -0.24 -9.82 35.54
C VAL A 341 0.38 -10.69 34.44
N ALA A 342 1.67 -10.97 34.56
CA ALA A 342 2.42 -11.76 33.59
C ALA A 342 2.43 -13.26 33.97
N ASN A 343 2.81 -14.10 33.00
CA ASN A 343 2.99 -15.55 33.16
C ASN A 343 1.69 -16.32 33.48
N LEU A 344 0.54 -15.88 32.96
CA LEU A 344 -0.73 -16.60 33.10
C LEU A 344 -0.82 -17.77 32.11
N PRO A 345 -1.26 -18.98 32.48
CA PRO A 345 -1.29 -20.12 31.58
C PRO A 345 -2.23 -19.91 30.38
N LEU A 346 -1.72 -20.13 29.17
CA LEU A 346 -2.52 -20.09 27.93
C LEU A 346 -3.50 -21.27 27.87
N GLY A 347 -4.72 -21.03 27.36
CA GLY A 347 -5.80 -22.02 27.31
C GLY A 347 -6.53 -22.26 28.65
N GLU A 348 -6.25 -21.44 29.66
CA GLU A 348 -6.96 -21.47 30.94
C GLU A 348 -7.67 -20.14 31.22
N VAL A 349 -8.82 -20.24 31.88
CA VAL A 349 -9.52 -19.08 32.42
C VAL A 349 -8.93 -18.74 33.78
N CYS A 350 -8.42 -17.53 33.91
CA CYS A 350 -7.86 -16.98 35.14
C CYS A 350 -8.81 -15.94 35.76
N VAL A 351 -8.96 -15.98 37.08
CA VAL A 351 -9.67 -14.98 37.87
C VAL A 351 -8.65 -14.11 38.58
N ILE A 352 -8.77 -12.80 38.42
CA ILE A 352 -7.95 -11.80 39.11
C ILE A 352 -8.83 -11.15 40.18
N GLU A 353 -8.48 -11.37 41.44
CA GLU A 353 -9.20 -10.86 42.60
C GLU A 353 -8.39 -9.78 43.33
N VAL A 354 -8.99 -8.60 43.55
CA VAL A 354 -8.38 -7.56 44.39
C VAL A 354 -8.88 -7.73 45.84
N VAL A 355 -7.95 -7.94 46.78
CA VAL A 355 -8.27 -8.26 48.18
C VAL A 355 -7.99 -7.08 49.11
N ARG A 356 -8.94 -6.75 50.00
CA ARG A 356 -8.78 -5.76 51.09
C ARG A 356 -9.22 -6.39 52.41
N GLY A 357 -8.32 -6.45 53.41
CA GLY A 357 -8.65 -6.90 54.77
C GLY A 357 -9.28 -8.31 54.86
N GLY A 358 -8.89 -9.23 53.97
CA GLY A 358 -9.39 -10.61 53.96
C GLY A 358 -10.73 -10.84 53.24
N ARG A 359 -11.34 -9.81 52.62
CA ARG A 359 -12.55 -9.96 51.79
C ARG A 359 -12.26 -9.48 50.36
N ALA A 360 -12.50 -10.35 49.37
CA ALA A 360 -12.40 -10.00 47.94
C ALA A 360 -13.55 -9.07 47.55
N LYS A 361 -13.28 -8.02 46.76
CA LYS A 361 -14.32 -7.06 46.32
C LYS A 361 -14.48 -6.91 44.82
N LEU A 362 -13.54 -7.37 44.01
CA LEU A 362 -13.58 -7.30 42.55
C LEU A 362 -13.01 -8.58 41.97
N LYS A 363 -13.66 -9.13 40.94
CA LYS A 363 -13.18 -10.27 40.18
C LYS A 363 -13.12 -9.84 38.72
N ASN A 364 -11.99 -9.94 38.07
CA ASN A 364 -11.90 -9.83 36.61
C ASN A 364 -11.59 -11.20 36.05
N LEU A 365 -12.30 -11.58 34.98
CA LEU A 365 -12.01 -12.80 34.25
C LEU A 365 -11.06 -12.46 33.11
N VAL A 366 -9.97 -13.19 32.99
CA VAL A 366 -9.05 -13.04 31.87
C VAL A 366 -8.68 -14.43 31.35
N TRP A 367 -8.66 -14.58 30.03
CA TRP A 367 -8.16 -15.80 29.39
C TRP A 367 -7.43 -15.45 28.10
N GLY A 368 -6.34 -16.17 27.86
CA GLY A 368 -5.63 -16.17 26.58
C GLY A 368 -6.03 -17.41 25.80
N THR A 369 -6.44 -17.23 24.55
CA THR A 369 -6.73 -18.34 23.62
C THR A 369 -5.43 -18.88 23.02
N ALA A 370 -5.46 -20.12 22.50
CA ALA A 370 -4.27 -20.80 21.98
C ALA A 370 -3.65 -20.14 20.73
N ASP A 371 -4.39 -19.23 20.10
CA ASP A 371 -4.00 -18.36 18.98
C ASP A 371 -3.42 -17.01 19.44
N GLY A 372 -3.28 -16.78 20.75
CA GLY A 372 -2.68 -15.57 21.32
C GLY A 372 -3.64 -14.39 21.56
N GLU A 373 -4.94 -14.54 21.26
CA GLU A 373 -5.94 -13.51 21.58
C GLU A 373 -6.15 -13.40 23.11
N ILE A 374 -6.11 -12.18 23.66
CA ILE A 374 -6.33 -11.93 25.08
C ILE A 374 -7.72 -11.34 25.27
N LYS A 375 -8.57 -12.00 26.07
CA LYS A 375 -9.92 -11.53 26.39
C LYS A 375 -10.04 -11.20 27.87
N THR A 376 -10.65 -10.05 28.16
CA THR A 376 -10.93 -9.57 29.51
C THR A 376 -12.42 -9.37 29.70
N ALA A 377 -12.94 -9.70 30.88
CA ALA A 377 -14.31 -9.39 31.28
C ALA A 377 -14.33 -8.90 32.74
N ASP A 378 -14.88 -7.72 32.96
CA ASP A 378 -15.07 -7.16 34.28
C ASP A 378 -16.27 -7.83 34.97
N LEU A 379 -16.08 -8.47 36.13
CA LEU A 379 -17.20 -9.01 36.90
C LEU A 379 -17.65 -7.96 37.93
N THR A 380 -18.71 -7.23 37.58
CA THR A 380 -19.48 -6.45 38.56
C THR A 380 -20.40 -7.38 39.37
N PRO A 381 -20.83 -7.02 40.60
CA PRO A 381 -21.69 -7.86 41.45
C PRO A 381 -23.06 -8.24 40.85
N THR A 382 -23.47 -7.59 39.75
CA THR A 382 -24.74 -7.82 39.04
C THR A 382 -24.55 -8.46 37.66
N SER A 383 -23.33 -8.88 37.31
CA SER A 383 -23.04 -9.45 35.98
C SER A 383 -23.45 -10.91 35.93
N THR A 384 -24.43 -11.23 35.09
CA THR A 384 -24.65 -12.62 34.64
C THR A 384 -23.80 -12.82 33.40
N ILE A 385 -22.66 -13.51 33.52
CA ILE A 385 -21.85 -13.88 32.35
C ILE A 385 -22.21 -15.30 31.93
N THR A 386 -22.79 -15.43 30.73
CA THR A 386 -22.93 -16.72 30.07
C THR A 386 -21.59 -17.08 29.44
N VAL A 387 -20.78 -17.87 30.13
CA VAL A 387 -19.54 -18.44 29.56
C VAL A 387 -19.92 -19.73 28.84
N ALA A 388 -20.03 -19.70 27.51
CA ALA A 388 -20.12 -20.91 26.71
C ALA A 388 -18.72 -21.54 26.62
N VAL A 389 -18.41 -22.46 27.53
CA VAL A 389 -17.19 -23.28 27.45
C VAL A 389 -17.45 -24.38 26.44
N LEU A 390 -16.92 -24.25 25.22
CA LEU A 390 -16.82 -25.40 24.33
C LEU A 390 -15.67 -26.27 24.85
N LEU A 391 -16.02 -27.34 25.58
CA LEU A 391 -15.05 -28.37 25.96
C LEU A 391 -14.65 -29.14 24.70
N ALA A 392 -13.52 -28.79 24.10
CA ALA A 392 -12.87 -29.64 23.12
C ALA A 392 -12.23 -30.83 23.85
N GLY A 393 -13.01 -31.89 24.03
CA GLY A 393 -12.58 -33.14 24.64
C GLY A 393 -13.73 -33.77 25.42
N GLY A 394 -14.29 -34.85 24.88
CA GLY A 394 -15.41 -35.56 25.49
C GLY A 394 -15.08 -36.05 26.90
N ASN A 395 -15.64 -35.37 27.89
CA ASN A 395 -16.47 -35.89 28.98
C ASN A 395 -16.86 -34.73 29.91
#